data_AF-A0A3D3EPN8-F1
#
_entry.id   AF-A0A3D3EPN8-F1
#
_cell.length_a   1.000
_cell.length_b   1.000
_cell.length_c   1.000
_cell.angle_alpha   90.00
_cell.angle_beta   90.00
_cell.angle_gamma   90.00
#
_symmetry.space_group_name_H-M   'P 1'
#
loop_
_entity.id
_entity.type
_entity.pdbx_description
1 polymer ?
#
loop_
_entity_poly.entity_id
_entity_poly.type
_entity_poly.pdbx_seq_one_letter_code
_entity_poly.pdbx_strand_id
1 'polypeptide(L)'
;MIQAKDAPLLYMGELKHHPILLCDNKEENNKRDVYSWIMNNTWETNFKMDLSGFAEFCYTLDLVKTTNAEQSFQTMKDNGYGVVTFMIDEK
;
A
#
# COMPACT_ATOMS: atom_id res chain seq x y z
N MET A 1 -5.86 6.16 6.04
CA MET A 1 -4.98 6.51 4.90
C MET A 1 -4.10 5.32 4.56
N ILE A 2 -3.52 5.27 3.36
CA ILE A 2 -2.77 4.12 2.87
C ILE A 2 -1.37 4.55 2.45
N GLN A 3 -0.34 3.85 2.91
CA GLN A 3 1.05 3.97 2.45
C GLN A 3 1.44 2.65 1.78
N ALA A 4 2.01 2.72 0.58
CA ALA A 4 2.53 1.56 -0.12
C ALA A 4 3.97 1.86 -0.55
N LYS A 5 4.95 1.18 0.07
CA LYS A 5 6.38 1.38 -0.25
C LYS A 5 6.76 0.70 -1.57
N ASP A 6 6.33 -0.56 -1.73
CA ASP A 6 6.65 -1.41 -2.89
C ASP A 6 5.38 -1.84 -3.66
N ALA A 7 4.27 -1.12 -3.44
CA ALA A 7 2.92 -1.27 -3.99
C ALA A 7 2.57 -2.63 -4.66
N PRO A 8 2.14 -3.62 -3.85
CA PRO A 8 1.16 -4.60 -4.31
C PRO A 8 -0.16 -3.87 -4.65
N LEU A 9 -0.93 -4.41 -5.60
CA LEU A 9 -2.15 -3.79 -6.12
C LEU A 9 -3.19 -3.58 -5.01
N LEU A 10 -3.69 -2.35 -4.86
CA LEU A 10 -4.82 -2.03 -3.97
C LEU A 10 -6.11 -1.93 -4.79
N TYR A 11 -7.17 -2.56 -4.29
CA TYR A 11 -8.49 -2.55 -4.90
C TYR A 11 -9.52 -2.03 -3.91
N MET A 12 -10.40 -1.14 -4.36
CA MET A 12 -11.49 -0.58 -3.55
C MET A 12 -12.82 -0.86 -4.26
N GLY A 13 -13.66 -1.74 -3.72
CA GLY A 13 -14.93 -2.11 -4.36
C GLY A 13 -15.36 -3.55 -4.14
N GLU A 14 -16.44 -3.96 -4.79
CA GLU A 14 -16.97 -5.31 -4.63
C GLU A 14 -16.09 -6.34 -5.35
N LEU A 15 -15.91 -7.52 -4.75
CA LEU A 15 -15.19 -8.64 -5.40
C LEU A 15 -16.03 -9.38 -6.44
N LYS A 16 -17.35 -9.16 -6.47
CA LYS A 16 -18.25 -9.77 -7.45
C LYS A 16 -18.13 -9.06 -8.78
N HIS A 17 -18.44 -9.79 -9.85
CA HIS A 17 -18.44 -9.23 -11.19
C HIS A 17 -19.45 -8.07 -11.32
N HIS A 18 -18.95 -6.90 -11.72
CA HIS A 18 -19.75 -5.74 -12.09
C HIS A 18 -18.97 -4.87 -13.10
N PRO A 19 -19.64 -3.96 -13.84
CA PRO A 19 -18.94 -2.97 -14.64
C PRO A 19 -18.03 -2.09 -13.78
N ILE A 20 -16.79 -1.88 -14.23
CA ILE A 20 -15.89 -0.94 -13.56
C ILE A 20 -16.31 0.48 -13.95
N LEU A 21 -16.75 1.23 -12.95
CA LEU A 21 -17.09 2.64 -13.10
C LEU A 21 -15.83 3.48 -12.91
N LEU A 22 -15.58 4.39 -13.85
CA LEU A 22 -14.55 5.41 -13.68
C LEU A 22 -14.96 6.36 -12.54
N CYS A 23 -13.98 7.03 -11.92
CA CYS A 23 -14.22 7.96 -10.82
C CYS A 23 -15.31 8.99 -11.17
N ASP A 24 -16.43 8.95 -10.44
CA ASP A 24 -17.58 9.85 -10.61
C ASP A 24 -17.70 10.89 -9.47
N ASN A 25 -16.63 11.05 -8.68
CA ASN A 25 -16.51 11.97 -7.53
C ASN A 25 -17.59 11.80 -6.43
N LYS A 26 -18.31 10.67 -6.39
CA LYS A 26 -19.24 10.40 -5.29
C LYS A 26 -18.50 9.96 -4.03
N GLU A 27 -18.97 10.45 -2.89
CA GLU A 27 -18.38 10.16 -1.57
C GLU A 27 -18.44 8.67 -1.20
N GLU A 28 -19.48 7.97 -1.67
CA GLU A 28 -19.67 6.52 -1.46
C GLU A 28 -18.49 5.67 -1.96
N ASN A 29 -17.76 6.14 -3.00
CA ASN A 29 -16.59 5.45 -3.52
C ASN A 29 -15.48 5.30 -2.47
N ASN A 30 -15.36 6.27 -1.55
CA ASN A 30 -14.32 6.31 -0.52
C ASN A 30 -14.67 5.45 0.71
N LYS A 31 -15.88 4.89 0.76
CA LYS A 31 -16.37 4.05 1.87
C LYS A 31 -16.42 2.56 1.52
N ARG A 32 -15.93 2.20 0.33
CA ARG A 32 -15.90 0.82 -0.14
C ARG A 32 -14.84 0.01 0.60
N ASP A 33 -15.08 -1.29 0.68
CA ASP A 33 -14.10 -2.23 1.24
C ASP A 33 -12.79 -2.15 0.45
N VAL A 34 -11.68 -2.20 1.18
CA VAL A 34 -10.32 -2.12 0.63
C VAL A 34 -9.67 -3.49 0.70
N TYR A 35 -9.16 -3.95 -0.42
CA TYR A 35 -8.45 -5.21 -0.58
C TYR A 35 -7.03 -4.93 -1.07
N SER A 36 -6.08 -5.73 -0.59
CA SER A 36 -4.69 -5.71 -1.06
C SER A 36 -4.39 -7.05 -1.73
N TRP A 37 -3.90 -6.99 -2.96
CA TRP A 37 -3.55 -8.16 -3.77
C TRP A 37 -2.04 -8.22 -3.96
N ILE A 38 -1.43 -9.24 -3.35
CA ILE A 38 -0.03 -9.55 -3.57
C ILE A 38 0.10 -10.09 -5.00
N MET A 39 0.73 -9.31 -5.88
CA MET A 39 0.98 -9.69 -7.26
C MET A 39 2.35 -10.37 -7.33
N ASN A 40 2.36 -11.68 -7.58
CA ASN A 40 3.58 -12.44 -7.82
C ASN A 40 4.01 -12.44 -9.30
N ASN A 41 3.31 -11.70 -10.16
CA ASN A 41 3.63 -11.59 -11.57
C ASN A 41 4.64 -10.46 -11.79
N THR A 42 5.89 -10.79 -12.13
CA THR A 42 6.87 -9.85 -12.66
C THR A 42 6.62 -9.64 -14.16
N TRP A 43 6.28 -8.42 -14.56
CA TRP A 43 6.15 -8.04 -15.97
C TRP A 43 7.33 -7.14 -16.36
N GLU A 44 8.50 -7.76 -16.56
CA GLU A 44 9.64 -7.04 -17.15
C GLU A 44 9.55 -7.14 -18.67
N THR A 45 9.40 -5.99 -19.34
CA THR A 45 9.23 -5.89 -20.80
C THR A 45 10.40 -6.43 -21.62
N ASN A 46 11.54 -6.71 -20.97
CA ASN A 46 12.78 -7.15 -21.61
C ASN A 46 13.13 -8.63 -21.38
N PHE A 47 12.33 -9.37 -20.60
CA PHE A 47 12.59 -10.79 -20.30
C PHE A 47 11.36 -11.66 -20.57
N LYS A 48 11.58 -12.95 -20.84
CA LYS A 48 10.50 -13.94 -20.86
C LYS A 48 9.87 -14.00 -19.48
N MET A 49 8.53 -14.03 -19.43
CA MET A 49 7.78 -14.25 -18.19
C MET A 49 8.25 -15.56 -17.56
N ASP A 50 8.85 -15.45 -16.38
CA ASP A 50 9.31 -16.56 -15.57
C ASP A 50 8.58 -16.51 -14.22
N LEU A 51 8.10 -17.68 -13.78
CA LEU A 51 7.51 -17.86 -12.44
C LEU A 51 8.58 -18.31 -11.42
N SER A 52 9.84 -18.44 -11.84
CA SER A 52 10.95 -18.76 -10.96
C SER A 52 11.44 -17.52 -10.22
N GLY A 53 11.57 -17.65 -8.90
CA GLY A 53 11.95 -16.57 -7.99
C GLY A 53 11.22 -16.65 -6.66
N PHE A 54 11.84 -16.13 -5.60
CA PHE A 54 11.18 -15.92 -4.31
C PHE A 54 11.01 -14.42 -4.12
N ALA A 55 9.78 -13.97 -3.85
CA ALA A 55 9.48 -12.57 -3.56
C ALA A 55 9.05 -12.46 -2.09
N GLU A 56 9.72 -11.58 -1.34
CA GLU A 56 9.29 -11.18 0.00
C GLU A 56 8.45 -9.92 -0.10
N PHE A 57 7.27 -9.93 0.54
CA PHE A 57 6.39 -8.78 0.61
C PHE A 57 6.23 -8.38 2.08
N CYS A 58 6.66 -7.17 2.42
CA CYS A 58 6.54 -6.61 3.77
C CYS A 58 5.33 -5.67 3.84
N TYR A 59 4.38 -5.96 4.73
CA TYR A 59 3.20 -5.12 4.95
C TYR A 59 3.07 -4.73 6.43
N THR A 60 2.58 -3.51 6.65
CA THR A 60 2.22 -3.00 7.98
C THR A 60 0.81 -2.45 7.92
N LEU A 61 -0.04 -2.88 8.85
CA LEU A 61 -1.40 -2.36 9.01
C LEU A 61 -1.50 -1.65 10.37
N ASP A 62 -1.61 -0.33 10.34
CA ASP A 62 -1.74 0.50 11.53
C ASP A 62 -3.18 0.99 11.68
N LEU A 63 -3.83 0.63 12.80
CA LEU A 63 -5.11 1.21 13.17
C LEU A 63 -4.88 2.46 14.03
N VAL A 64 -5.14 3.63 13.45
CA VAL A 64 -4.99 4.91 14.17
C VAL A 64 -6.36 5.37 14.67
N LYS A 65 -6.45 5.74 15.95
CA LYS A 65 -7.71 6.21 16.57
C LYS A 65 -8.07 7.65 16.21
N THR A 66 -7.12 8.44 15.68
CA THR A 66 -7.36 9.83 15.34
C THR A 66 -8.16 9.95 14.04
N THR A 67 -9.12 10.87 14.01
CA THR A 67 -9.84 11.26 12.79
C THR A 67 -9.17 12.44 12.09
N ASN A 68 -8.14 13.04 12.70
CA ASN A 68 -7.38 14.13 12.09
C ASN A 68 -6.44 13.58 11.01
N ALA A 69 -6.66 14.02 9.77
CA ALA A 69 -5.90 13.58 8.61
C ALA A 69 -4.43 14.00 8.67
N GLU A 70 -4.13 15.22 9.12
CA GLU A 70 -2.77 15.75 9.19
C GLU A 70 -1.92 14.98 10.20
N GLN A 71 -2.47 14.73 11.39
CA GLN A 71 -1.80 13.88 12.40
C GLN A 71 -1.54 12.47 11.87
N SER A 72 -2.56 11.86 11.26
CA SER A 72 -2.41 10.52 10.70
C SER A 72 -1.33 10.49 9.59
N PHE A 73 -1.16 11.59 8.86
CA PHE A 73 -0.20 11.68 7.75
C PHE A 73 1.22 11.79 8.30
N GLN A 74 1.39 12.57 9.36
CA GLN A 74 2.65 12.67 10.07
C GLN A 74 3.08 11.31 10.65
N THR A 75 2.18 10.60 11.35
CA THR A 75 2.47 9.25 11.88
C THR A 75 2.86 8.27 10.79
N MET A 76 2.13 8.26 9.68
CA MET A 76 2.45 7.40 8.54
C MET A 76 3.81 7.74 7.92
N LYS A 77 4.15 9.03 7.84
CA LYS A 77 5.46 9.48 7.35
C LYS A 77 6.57 8.98 8.27
N ASP A 78 6.40 9.12 9.58
CA ASP A 78 7.37 8.67 10.58
C ASP A 78 7.57 7.14 10.51
N ASN A 79 6.48 6.36 10.43
CA ASN A 79 6.53 4.90 10.25
C ASN A 79 7.13 4.49 8.88
N GLY A 80 6.98 5.35 7.87
CA GLY A 80 7.50 5.17 6.53
C GLY A 80 9.02 5.11 6.45
N TYR A 81 9.74 5.68 7.41
CA TYR A 81 11.21 5.66 7.40
C TYR A 81 11.81 4.33 7.88
N GLY A 82 11.03 3.48 8.57
CA GLY A 82 11.55 2.26 9.19
C GLY A 82 12.53 2.55 10.34
N VAL A 83 13.25 1.52 10.81
CA VAL A 83 14.29 1.69 11.84
C VAL A 83 15.54 2.26 11.17
N VAL A 84 15.95 3.47 11.57
CA VAL A 84 17.20 4.09 11.13
C VAL A 84 18.17 4.08 12.31
N THR A 85 19.26 3.34 12.17
CA THR A 85 20.33 3.26 13.19
C THR A 85 21.42 4.28 12.87
N PHE A 86 21.69 5.18 13.80
CA PHE A 86 22.82 6.10 13.73
C PHE A 86 23.89 5.66 14.73
N MET A 87 25.13 5.48 14.26
CA MET A 87 26.28 5.38 15.14
C MET A 87 26.81 6.80 15.37
N ILE A 88 26.75 7.26 16.61
CA ILE A 88 27.27 8.55 17.03
C ILE A 88 28.55 8.31 17.84
N ASP A 89 29.63 8.96 17.41
CA ASP A 89 30.90 9.00 18.12
C ASP A 89 30.81 10.17 19.12
N GLU A 90 30.58 9.86 20.39
CA GLU A 90 30.66 10.85 21.46
C GLU A 90 32.13 11.17 21.72
N LYS A 91 32.58 12.35 21.29
CA LYS A 91 33.87 12.93 21.67
C LYS A 91 33.83 13.52 23.06
#